data_AF-A0A151EXY1-F1
#
_entry.id   AF-A0A151EXY1-F1
#
_cell.length_a   1.000
_cell.length_b   1.000
_cell.length_c   1.000
_cell.angle_alpha   90.00
_cell.angle_beta   90.00
_cell.angle_gamma   90.00
#
_symmetry.space_group_name_H-M   'P 1'
#
loop_
_entity.id
_entity.type
_entity.pdbx_description
1 polymer ?
#
loop_
_entity_poly.entity_id
_entity_poly.type
_entity_poly.pdbx_seq_one_letter_code
_entity_poly.pdbx_strand_id
1 'polypeptide(L)'
;MQKRSWLDYLLIILLIEKVIQHIVVSVSFVYDIGDIRSTVAVDYRILTISGIIVAFLFMIALWGTIKRRKWRITLVAVLALFDIIGEFIAQGTIFITITVSVLVAIVLLVLSYLEHRRYSIH
;
A
#
# COMPACT_ATOMS: atom_id res chain seq x y z
N MET A 1 16.13 -23.35 -8.07
CA MET A 1 15.29 -22.32 -7.40
C MET A 1 16.20 -21.19 -6.94
N GLN A 2 16.02 -19.95 -7.41
CA GLN A 2 16.76 -18.81 -6.86
C GLN A 2 16.45 -18.68 -5.36
N LYS A 3 17.44 -18.44 -4.50
CA LYS A 3 17.19 -18.15 -3.07
C LYS A 3 16.40 -16.83 -2.92
N ARG A 4 15.59 -16.72 -1.87
CA ARG A 4 14.91 -15.46 -1.52
C ARG A 4 15.91 -14.41 -1.11
N SER A 5 15.80 -13.23 -1.73
CA SER A 5 16.57 -12.06 -1.32
C SER A 5 15.98 -11.50 -0.04
N TRP A 6 16.78 -10.84 0.79
CA TRP A 6 16.26 -10.09 1.94
C TRP A 6 15.19 -9.06 1.51
N LEU A 7 15.36 -8.46 0.32
CA LEU A 7 14.36 -7.61 -0.35
C LEU A 7 12.99 -8.29 -0.52
N ASP A 8 12.95 -9.58 -0.90
CA ASP A 8 11.70 -10.32 -1.07
C ASP A 8 10.95 -10.42 0.27
N TYR A 9 11.69 -10.67 1.37
CA TYR A 9 11.11 -10.76 2.70
C TYR A 9 10.61 -9.41 3.19
N LEU A 10 11.39 -8.35 2.98
CA LEU A 10 11.00 -7.00 3.35
C LEU A 10 9.74 -6.57 2.59
N LEU A 11 9.67 -6.80 1.28
CA LEU A 11 8.47 -6.55 0.48
C LEU A 11 7.25 -7.33 1.01
N ILE A 12 7.43 -8.61 1.37
CA ILE A 12 6.34 -9.41 1.94
C ILE A 12 5.82 -8.82 3.25
N ILE A 13 6.72 -8.44 4.16
CA ILE A 13 6.35 -7.86 5.46
C ILE A 13 5.58 -6.55 5.26
N LEU A 14 6.10 -5.66 4.41
CA LEU A 14 5.46 -4.37 4.13
C LEU A 14 4.11 -4.54 3.42
N LEU A 15 3.98 -5.52 2.53
CA LEU A 15 2.68 -5.81 1.89
C LEU A 15 1.66 -6.35 2.90
N ILE A 16 2.07 -7.19 3.84
CA ILE A 16 1.19 -7.67 4.93
C ILE A 16 0.74 -6.49 5.79
N GLU A 17 1.67 -5.63 6.19
CA GLU A 17 1.38 -4.42 6.95
C GLU A 17 0.36 -3.53 6.21
N LYS A 18 0.54 -3.31 4.90
CA LYS A 18 -0.42 -2.53 4.09
C LYS A 18 -1.81 -3.16 3.97
N VAL A 19 -1.90 -4.48 3.84
CA VAL A 19 -3.19 -5.19 3.86
C VAL A 19 -3.90 -4.94 5.19
N ILE A 20 -3.18 -5.15 6.31
CA ILE A 20 -3.74 -4.93 7.66
C ILE A 20 -4.15 -3.47 7.82
N GLN A 21 -3.30 -2.54 7.42
CA GLN A 21 -3.57 -1.10 7.50
C GLN A 21 -4.86 -0.73 6.77
N HIS A 22 -5.03 -1.17 5.52
CA HIS A 22 -6.23 -0.85 4.74
C HIS A 22 -7.51 -1.48 5.31
N ILE A 23 -7.42 -2.69 5.85
CA ILE A 23 -8.55 -3.33 6.54
C ILE A 23 -8.90 -2.53 7.80
N VAL A 24 -7.91 -2.21 8.64
CA VAL A 24 -8.12 -1.47 9.90
C VAL A 24 -8.72 -0.09 9.61
N VAL A 25 -8.17 0.66 8.67
CA VAL A 25 -8.70 1.99 8.29
C VAL A 25 -10.12 1.89 7.75
N SER A 26 -10.42 0.91 6.90
CA SER A 26 -11.77 0.71 6.36
C SER A 26 -12.77 0.36 7.48
N VAL A 27 -12.38 -0.51 8.41
CA VAL A 27 -13.19 -0.86 9.59
C VAL A 27 -13.39 0.37 10.48
N SER A 28 -12.34 1.17 10.72
CA SER A 28 -12.44 2.41 11.48
C SER A 28 -13.41 3.41 10.85
N PHE A 29 -13.44 3.54 9.52
CA PHE A 29 -14.46 4.37 8.85
C PHE A 29 -15.89 3.82 8.99
N VAL A 30 -16.07 2.49 8.98
CA VAL A 30 -17.40 1.87 9.15
C VAL A 30 -17.93 2.07 10.57
N TYR A 31 -17.08 1.94 11.59
CA TYR A 31 -17.47 2.05 13.00
C TYR A 31 -17.22 3.43 13.61
N ASP A 32 -16.68 4.36 12.83
CA ASP A 32 -16.33 5.73 13.28
C ASP A 32 -15.40 5.75 14.50
N ILE A 33 -14.41 4.86 14.49
CA ILE A 33 -13.50 4.69 15.64
C ILE A 33 -12.66 5.96 15.79
N GLY A 34 -12.79 6.62 16.95
CA GLY A 34 -12.03 7.83 17.25
C GLY A 34 -12.45 9.05 16.43
N ASP A 35 -13.70 9.11 15.97
CA ASP A 35 -14.23 10.22 15.15
C ASP A 35 -13.47 10.42 13.83
N ILE A 36 -12.93 9.33 13.27
CA ILE A 36 -12.07 9.37 12.07
C ILE A 36 -12.78 10.00 10.86
N ARG A 37 -14.12 9.94 10.79
CA ARG A 37 -14.88 10.54 9.69
C ARG A 37 -14.78 12.06 9.65
N SER A 38 -14.57 12.73 10.80
CA SER A 38 -14.38 14.18 10.85
C SER A 38 -12.99 14.62 10.39
N THR A 39 -12.03 13.68 10.35
CA THR A 39 -10.62 13.94 10.01
C THR A 39 -10.30 13.89 8.51
N VAL A 40 -11.27 13.52 7.68
CA VAL A 40 -11.10 13.37 6.23
C VAL A 40 -11.96 14.36 5.46
N ALA A 41 -11.45 14.83 4.33
CA ALA A 41 -12.14 15.75 3.44
C ALA A 41 -13.09 15.04 2.45
N VAL A 42 -12.90 13.73 2.24
CA VAL A 42 -13.65 12.90 1.28
C VAL A 42 -14.70 12.06 2.01
N ASP A 43 -15.81 11.79 1.34
CA ASP A 43 -16.87 10.91 1.85
C ASP A 43 -16.30 9.55 2.30
N TYR A 44 -16.54 9.21 3.56
CA TYR A 44 -16.06 7.97 4.19
C TYR A 44 -16.51 6.71 3.45
N ARG A 45 -17.65 6.72 2.75
CA ARG A 45 -18.15 5.59 1.96
C ARG A 45 -17.23 5.31 0.78
N ILE A 46 -16.77 6.36 0.09
CA ILE A 46 -15.83 6.26 -1.02
C ILE A 46 -14.49 5.74 -0.50
N LEU A 47 -14.00 6.30 0.61
CA LEU A 47 -12.75 5.86 1.23
C LEU A 47 -12.80 4.41 1.72
N THR A 48 -13.92 3.98 2.30
CA THR A 48 -14.13 2.60 2.76
C THR A 48 -14.12 1.62 1.59
N ILE A 49 -14.90 1.89 0.53
CA ILE A 49 -14.95 1.01 -0.66
C ILE A 49 -13.58 0.95 -1.32
N SER A 50 -12.92 2.10 -1.49
CA SER A 50 -11.59 2.18 -2.07
C SER A 50 -10.58 1.41 -1.21
N GLY A 51 -10.65 1.56 0.12
CA GLY A 51 -9.78 0.87 1.07
C GLY A 51 -9.90 -0.65 0.98
N ILE A 52 -11.12 -1.18 0.87
CA ILE A 52 -11.37 -2.62 0.69
C ILE A 52 -10.81 -3.12 -0.64
N ILE A 53 -11.04 -2.39 -1.73
CA ILE A 53 -10.51 -2.74 -3.06
C ILE A 53 -8.99 -2.76 -3.03
N VAL A 54 -8.36 -1.74 -2.44
CA VAL A 54 -6.90 -1.62 -2.35
C VAL A 54 -6.32 -2.70 -1.44
N ALA A 55 -6.96 -3.05 -0.33
CA ALA A 55 -6.57 -4.19 0.49
C ALA A 55 -6.54 -5.50 -0.34
N PHE A 56 -7.56 -5.71 -1.16
CA PHE A 56 -7.61 -6.88 -2.05
C PHE A 56 -6.49 -6.87 -3.10
N LEU A 57 -6.21 -5.71 -3.70
CA LEU A 57 -5.10 -5.57 -4.64
C LEU A 57 -3.74 -5.78 -3.96
N PHE A 58 -3.55 -5.33 -2.73
CA PHE A 58 -2.33 -5.62 -1.95
C PHE A 58 -2.22 -7.11 -1.61
N MET A 59 -3.32 -7.82 -1.34
CA MET A 59 -3.29 -9.28 -1.19
C MET A 59 -2.88 -9.99 -2.49
N ILE A 60 -3.36 -9.52 -3.65
CA ILE A 60 -2.92 -10.03 -4.96
C ILE A 60 -1.42 -9.75 -5.17
N ALA A 61 -0.97 -8.54 -4.84
CA ALA A 61 0.45 -8.18 -4.93
C ALA A 61 1.31 -9.06 -4.02
N LEU A 62 0.88 -9.29 -2.77
CA LEU A 62 1.53 -10.19 -1.82
C LEU A 62 1.63 -11.61 -2.36
N TRP A 63 0.53 -12.14 -2.91
CA TRP A 63 0.54 -13.46 -3.55
C TRP A 63 1.51 -13.51 -4.74
N GLY A 64 1.49 -12.47 -5.58
CA GLY A 64 2.43 -12.29 -6.69
C GLY A 64 3.88 -12.28 -6.24
N THR A 65 4.17 -11.63 -5.10
CA THR A 65 5.50 -11.59 -4.46
C THR A 65 5.91 -12.94 -3.91
N ILE A 66 5.02 -13.65 -3.21
CA ILE A 66 5.29 -15.00 -2.71
C ILE A 66 5.57 -15.98 -3.85
N LYS A 67 4.80 -15.90 -4.95
CA LYS A 67 4.94 -16.75 -6.15
C LYS A 67 5.96 -16.22 -7.16
N ARG A 68 6.61 -15.10 -6.87
CA ARG A 68 7.62 -14.45 -7.70
C ARG A 68 7.20 -14.19 -9.15
N ARG A 69 5.96 -13.73 -9.34
CA ARG A 69 5.46 -13.33 -10.65
C ARG A 69 6.15 -12.04 -11.12
N LYS A 70 6.30 -11.86 -12.43
CA LYS A 70 6.95 -10.67 -13.02
C LYS A 70 6.12 -9.40 -12.82
N TRP A 71 4.80 -9.51 -12.90
CA TRP A 71 3.86 -8.39 -12.73
C TRP A 71 3.80 -7.84 -11.29
N ARG A 72 4.38 -8.54 -10.31
CA ARG A 72 4.34 -8.12 -8.90
C ARG A 72 4.90 -6.71 -8.72
N ILE A 73 5.99 -6.39 -9.40
CA ILE A 73 6.77 -5.17 -9.15
C ILE A 73 5.96 -3.96 -9.63
N THR A 74 5.38 -4.06 -10.83
CA THR A 74 4.52 -3.01 -11.37
C THR A 74 3.28 -2.82 -10.51
N LEU A 75 2.66 -3.90 -10.04
CA LEU A 75 1.47 -3.80 -9.19
C LEU A 75 1.80 -3.12 -7.85
N VAL A 76 2.88 -3.51 -7.17
CA VAL A 76 3.31 -2.88 -5.92
C VAL A 76 3.63 -1.40 -6.12
N ALA A 77 4.34 -1.05 -7.20
CA ALA A 77 4.65 0.35 -7.51
C ALA A 77 3.40 1.20 -7.75
N VAL A 78 2.43 0.68 -8.52
CA VAL A 78 1.15 1.37 -8.79
C VAL A 78 0.35 1.54 -7.49
N LEU A 79 0.27 0.51 -6.66
CA LEU A 79 -0.44 0.58 -5.38
C LEU A 79 0.23 1.54 -4.40
N ALA A 80 1.56 1.54 -4.33
CA ALA A 80 2.31 2.49 -3.49
C ALA A 80 2.06 3.94 -3.95
N LEU A 81 2.05 4.18 -5.25
CA LEU A 81 1.72 5.50 -5.80
C LEU A 81 0.27 5.90 -5.50
N PHE A 82 -0.67 4.96 -5.66
CA PHE A 82 -2.07 5.18 -5.31
C PHE A 82 -2.23 5.52 -3.82
N ASP A 83 -1.53 4.82 -2.92
CA ASP A 83 -1.59 5.06 -1.48
C ASP A 83 -1.07 6.45 -1.12
N ILE A 84 0.07 6.85 -1.71
CA ILE A 84 0.63 8.19 -1.58
C ILE A 84 -0.39 9.25 -2.05
N ILE A 85 -0.89 9.14 -3.29
CA ILE A 85 -1.83 10.10 -3.88
C ILE A 85 -3.16 10.13 -3.11
N GLY A 86 -3.68 8.96 -2.77
CA GLY A 86 -4.94 8.77 -2.07
C GLY A 86 -4.91 9.43 -0.70
N GLU A 87 -3.77 9.41 -0.02
CA GLU A 87 -3.61 10.07 1.27
C GLU A 87 -3.71 11.61 1.15
N PHE A 88 -3.13 12.22 0.12
CA PHE A 88 -3.32 13.65 -0.16
C PHE A 88 -4.78 14.00 -0.43
N ILE A 89 -5.46 13.17 -1.22
CA ILE A 89 -6.86 13.38 -1.59
C ILE A 89 -7.75 13.23 -0.34
N ALA A 90 -7.50 12.21 0.48
CA ALA A 90 -8.30 11.92 1.68
C ALA A 90 -8.16 13.01 2.75
N GLN A 91 -6.96 13.52 2.99
CA GLN A 91 -6.73 14.59 3.96
C GLN A 91 -7.18 15.97 3.43
N GLY A 92 -7.24 16.15 2.11
CA GLY A 92 -7.64 17.43 1.49
C GLY A 92 -6.63 18.56 1.73
N THR A 93 -5.42 18.25 2.19
CA THR A 93 -4.37 19.24 2.47
C THR A 93 -3.06 18.86 1.77
N ILE A 94 -2.32 19.88 1.34
CA ILE A 94 -0.98 19.73 0.75
C ILE A 94 0.09 19.52 1.85
N PHE A 95 -0.23 19.90 3.10
CA PHE A 95 0.60 19.62 4.25
C PHE A 95 0.38 18.18 4.70
N ILE A 96 1.21 17.29 4.18
CA ILE A 96 1.27 15.90 4.64
C ILE A 96 1.63 15.98 6.12
N THR A 97 0.71 15.62 7.01
CA THR A 97 1.16 15.06 8.28
C THR A 97 1.82 13.76 7.86
N ILE A 98 3.15 13.72 7.75
CA ILE A 98 3.88 12.54 7.25
C ILE A 98 3.48 11.38 8.16
N THR A 99 2.51 10.60 7.70
CA THR A 99 2.06 9.46 8.45
C THR A 99 3.05 8.34 8.18
N VAL A 100 3.07 7.40 9.11
CA VAL A 100 3.81 6.15 8.93
C VAL A 100 3.36 5.45 7.63
N SER A 101 2.09 5.59 7.23
CA SER A 101 1.55 5.06 5.99
C SER A 101 2.28 5.58 4.74
N VAL A 102 2.41 6.90 4.58
CA VAL A 102 3.09 7.50 3.42
C VAL A 102 4.55 7.06 3.37
N LEU A 103 5.24 7.02 4.52
CA LEU A 103 6.64 6.58 4.58
C LEU A 103 6.80 5.13 4.11
N VAL A 104 5.92 4.23 4.57
CA VAL A 104 5.96 2.83 4.13
C VAL A 104 5.66 2.72 2.64
N ALA A 105 4.73 3.50 2.10
CA ALA A 105 4.44 3.51 0.68
C ALA A 105 5.64 3.98 -0.16
N ILE A 106 6.37 5.01 0.29
CA ILE A 106 7.62 5.44 -0.35
C ILE A 106 8.67 4.32 -0.33
N VAL A 107 8.84 3.64 0.81
CA VAL A 107 9.76 2.51 0.92
C VAL A 107 9.38 1.39 -0.05
N LEU A 108 8.10 1.04 -0.16
CA LEU A 108 7.61 0.07 -1.13
C LEU A 108 7.91 0.48 -2.57
N LEU A 109 7.76 1.76 -2.91
CA LEU A 109 8.08 2.29 -4.23
C LEU A 109 9.58 2.14 -4.55
N VAL A 110 10.45 2.52 -3.61
CA VAL A 110 11.91 2.38 -3.74
C VAL A 110 12.32 0.91 -3.88
N LEU A 111 11.79 0.03 -3.02
CA LEU A 111 12.08 -1.40 -3.08
C LEU A 111 11.62 -2.03 -4.41
N SER A 112 10.45 -1.64 -4.90
CA SER A 112 9.93 -2.08 -6.20
C SER A 112 10.87 -1.64 -7.33
N TYR A 113 11.35 -0.41 -7.31
CA TYR A 113 12.31 0.09 -8.30
C TYR A 113 13.65 -0.66 -8.25
N LEU A 114 14.21 -0.88 -7.05
CA LEU A 114 15.45 -1.65 -6.87
C LEU A 114 15.30 -3.10 -7.37
N GLU A 115 14.16 -3.72 -7.09
CA GLU A 115 13.85 -5.07 -7.58
C GLU A 115 13.70 -5.10 -9.11
N HIS A 116 13.03 -4.09 -9.69
CA HIS A 116 12.91 -3.96 -11.15
C HIS A 116 14.28 -3.89 -11.83
N ARG A 117 15.18 -3.05 -11.31
CA ARG A 117 16.56 -2.92 -11.81
C ARG A 117 17.29 -4.26 -11.79
N ARG A 118 17.15 -5.04 -10.71
CA ARG A 118 17.77 -6.36 -10.60
C ARG A 118 17.23 -7.35 -11.63
N TYR A 119 15.93 -7.32 -11.90
CA TYR A 119 15.29 -8.17 -12.91
C TYR A 119 15.57 -7.74 -14.35
N SER A 120 15.91 -6.47 -14.60
CA SER A 120 16.22 -5.97 -15.94
C SER A 120 17.68 -6.23 -16.36
N ILE A 121 18.57 -6.56 -15.42
CA ILE A 121 20.00 -6.81 -15.67
C ILE A 121 20.28 -8.32 -15.87
N HIS A 122 19.26 -9.17 -15.78
CA HIS A 122 19.33 -10.63 -15.97
C HIS A 122 18.29 -11.08 -16.99
#